data_AF-A0A182NGK4-F1
#
_entry.id   AF-A0A182NGK4-F1
#
_cell.length_a   1.000
_cell.length_b   1.000
_cell.length_c   1.000
_cell.angle_alpha   90.00
_cell.angle_beta   90.00
_cell.angle_gamma   90.00
#
_symmetry.space_group_name_H-M   'P 1'
#
loop_
_entity.id
_entity.type
_entity.pdbx_description
1 polymer ?
#
loop_
_entity_poly.entity_id
_entity_poly.type
_entity_poly.pdbx_seq_one_letter_code
_entity_poly.pdbx_strand_id
1 'polypeptide(L)'
;MAAWPSLCAVLVSCLLLPVLPVSGTNTADFSSQRTCEPIRIELCRGIGYNETSLPNIVGHELQSDANFTLQTFFPLIQFGCSRQLKFFLCATYVPMCTPKVSMPIGPCRSLCNTVKNRCHPILQGFGFPWPSALDCNRFPEENNHEHMCMQGPGEPADGEVLVSDRPSCQGLQRSNLYVQLNRSGRCAPLCEADIMFEQSEKHFAEVWLTSWSVAALGTAIVATLCLILSTKRWDKSLMPLVISHCLVTVGWAVRWLAGRNATACGYDPQLPGVALLLTDGLSTAPCAATFLLRYYFGLSAAVW
;
A
#
# COMPACT_ATOMS: atom_id res chain seq x y z
N MET A 1 -17.65 -16.57 44.27
CA MET A 1 -16.73 -16.03 43.25
C MET A 1 -15.40 -16.78 43.43
N ALA A 2 -15.37 -18.05 43.03
CA ALA A 2 -14.88 -18.53 41.72
C ALA A 2 -13.34 -18.51 41.65
N ALA A 3 -12.73 -19.58 42.16
CA ALA A 3 -11.35 -19.94 41.92
C ALA A 3 -11.30 -20.90 40.73
N TRP A 4 -10.46 -20.60 39.74
CA TRP A 4 -10.15 -21.49 38.61
C TRP A 4 -9.34 -22.70 39.07
N PRO A 5 -9.70 -23.90 38.58
CA PRO A 5 -8.67 -24.73 37.98
C PRO A 5 -9.12 -25.36 36.65
N SER A 6 -8.11 -25.75 35.86
CA SER A 6 -8.16 -26.79 34.81
C SER A 6 -8.34 -26.36 33.34
N LEU A 7 -7.31 -25.71 32.77
CA LEU A 7 -7.14 -25.58 31.30
C LEU A 7 -6.31 -26.70 30.66
N CYS A 8 -5.92 -27.75 31.40
CA CYS A 8 -5.08 -28.84 30.87
C CYS A 8 -5.85 -30.11 30.44
N ALA A 9 -7.18 -30.18 30.58
CA ALA A 9 -7.92 -31.44 30.40
C ALA A 9 -8.71 -31.58 29.07
N VAL A 10 -8.68 -30.58 28.17
CA VAL A 10 -9.50 -30.61 26.94
C VAL A 10 -8.71 -30.98 25.67
N LEU A 11 -7.37 -31.10 25.74
CA LEU A 11 -6.54 -31.29 24.54
C LEU A 11 -6.14 -32.73 24.19
N VAL A 12 -6.63 -33.77 24.87
CA VAL A 12 -6.12 -35.16 24.64
C VAL A 12 -7.17 -36.14 24.08
N SER A 13 -8.43 -35.76 23.87
CA SER A 13 -9.47 -36.73 23.48
C SER A 13 -9.94 -36.72 22.01
N CYS A 14 -9.21 -36.11 21.07
CA CYS A 14 -9.58 -36.14 19.64
C CYS A 14 -8.63 -36.94 18.72
N LEU A 15 -7.70 -37.72 19.26
CA LEU A 15 -6.67 -38.41 18.47
C LEU A 15 -6.91 -39.90 18.18
N LEU A 16 -8.12 -40.44 18.37
CA LEU A 16 -8.40 -41.85 18.03
C LEU A 16 -9.80 -42.03 17.43
N LEU A 17 -9.91 -41.86 16.11
CA LEU A 17 -10.93 -42.53 15.31
C LEU A 17 -10.22 -43.36 14.22
N PRO A 18 -10.59 -44.63 14.02
CA PRO A 18 -9.94 -45.50 13.05
C PRO A 18 -10.39 -45.15 11.63
N VAL A 19 -9.42 -44.99 10.74
CA VAL A 19 -9.65 -44.82 9.30
C VAL A 19 -10.00 -46.17 8.71
N LEU A 20 -11.23 -46.35 8.21
CA LEU A 20 -11.61 -47.51 7.41
C LEU A 20 -11.18 -47.29 5.94
N PRO A 21 -10.74 -48.33 5.21
CA PRO A 21 -10.37 -48.22 3.81
C PRO A 21 -11.65 -48.21 2.96
N VAL A 22 -11.93 -47.09 2.30
CA VAL A 22 -12.92 -47.05 1.22
C VAL A 22 -12.22 -47.44 -0.07
N SER A 23 -12.60 -48.61 -0.58
CA SER A 23 -12.19 -49.17 -1.86
C SER A 23 -12.41 -48.19 -3.00
N GLY A 24 -11.40 -48.09 -3.86
CA GLY A 24 -11.43 -47.30 -5.08
C GLY A 24 -12.59 -47.71 -5.99
N THR A 25 -13.37 -46.71 -6.42
CA THR A 25 -14.23 -46.81 -7.59
C THR A 25 -13.72 -45.84 -8.63
N ASN A 26 -13.19 -46.41 -9.71
CA ASN A 26 -13.15 -45.95 -11.08
C ASN A 26 -12.91 -44.45 -11.32
N THR A 27 -11.73 -44.16 -11.85
CA THR A 27 -11.43 -42.99 -12.67
C THR A 27 -12.50 -42.82 -13.74
N ALA A 28 -13.53 -42.01 -13.46
CA ALA A 28 -14.26 -41.32 -14.50
C ALA A 28 -13.39 -40.12 -14.89
N ASP A 29 -12.62 -40.29 -15.97
CA ASP A 29 -11.99 -39.19 -16.69
C ASP A 29 -13.11 -38.33 -17.27
N PHE A 30 -13.63 -37.42 -16.45
CA PHE A 30 -14.55 -36.38 -16.87
C PHE A 30 -13.69 -35.33 -17.57
N SER A 31 -13.44 -35.53 -18.86
CA SER A 31 -13.10 -34.43 -19.74
C SER A 31 -14.33 -33.51 -19.81
N SER A 32 -14.52 -32.71 -18.76
CA SER A 32 -15.39 -31.54 -18.79
C SER A 32 -14.85 -30.65 -19.89
N GLN A 33 -15.46 -30.76 -21.06
CA GLN A 33 -15.21 -29.87 -22.17
C GLN A 33 -15.49 -28.46 -21.66
N ARG A 34 -14.41 -27.75 -21.31
CA ARG A 34 -14.48 -26.43 -20.70
C ARG A 34 -15.13 -25.48 -21.69
N THR A 35 -16.35 -25.05 -21.38
CA THR A 35 -17.10 -24.11 -22.23
C THR A 35 -16.53 -22.71 -22.03
N CYS A 36 -16.33 -21.98 -23.13
CA CYS A 36 -16.04 -20.56 -23.06
C CYS A 36 -17.31 -19.79 -22.64
N GLU A 37 -17.14 -18.80 -21.78
CA GLU A 37 -18.21 -17.90 -21.34
C GLU A 37 -17.79 -16.42 -21.47
N PRO A 38 -18.75 -15.52 -21.72
CA PRO A 38 -18.43 -14.12 -21.94
C PRO A 38 -17.92 -13.44 -20.67
N ILE A 39 -16.98 -12.52 -20.82
CA ILE A 39 -16.40 -11.75 -19.72
C ILE A 39 -17.43 -10.75 -19.18
N ARG A 40 -17.81 -10.92 -17.91
CA ARG A 40 -18.78 -10.08 -17.20
C ARG A 40 -18.11 -9.00 -16.34
N ILE A 41 -16.80 -9.11 -16.11
CA ILE A 41 -16.03 -8.21 -15.26
C ILE A 41 -15.73 -6.90 -16.00
N GLU A 42 -16.29 -5.79 -15.50
CA GLU A 42 -16.18 -4.47 -16.14
C GLU A 42 -14.73 -4.03 -16.36
N LEU A 43 -13.85 -4.27 -15.38
CA LEU A 43 -12.42 -3.97 -15.50
C LEU A 43 -11.79 -4.68 -16.70
N CYS A 44 -12.23 -5.88 -17.05
CA CYS A 44 -11.62 -6.71 -18.10
C CYS A 44 -12.37 -6.67 -19.43
N ARG A 45 -13.32 -5.75 -19.61
CA ARG A 45 -13.94 -5.50 -20.92
C ARG A 45 -13.00 -4.71 -21.83
N GLY A 46 -13.05 -5.01 -23.13
CA GLY A 46 -12.30 -4.26 -24.16
C GLY A 46 -10.78 -4.43 -24.11
N ILE A 47 -10.27 -5.52 -23.50
CA ILE A 47 -8.83 -5.80 -23.36
C ILE A 47 -8.22 -6.52 -24.57
N GLY A 48 -9.04 -6.88 -25.58
CA GLY A 48 -8.60 -7.57 -26.81
C GLY A 48 -9.25 -8.94 -27.03
N TYR A 49 -9.94 -9.49 -26.02
CA TYR A 49 -10.76 -10.70 -26.13
C TYR A 49 -11.99 -10.58 -25.23
N ASN A 50 -13.02 -11.38 -25.52
CA ASN A 50 -14.35 -11.27 -24.89
C ASN A 50 -14.80 -12.53 -24.16
N GLU A 51 -14.08 -13.64 -24.30
CA GLU A 51 -14.46 -14.95 -23.79
C GLU A 51 -13.38 -15.50 -22.86
N THR A 52 -13.80 -16.10 -21.76
CA THR A 52 -12.96 -16.72 -20.73
C THR A 52 -13.46 -18.13 -20.43
N SER A 53 -12.68 -18.92 -19.69
CA SER A 53 -13.18 -20.17 -19.11
C SER A 53 -12.65 -20.33 -17.69
N LEU A 54 -13.42 -21.05 -16.87
CA LEU A 54 -13.12 -21.31 -15.47
C LEU A 54 -12.95 -22.83 -15.23
N PRO A 55 -12.12 -23.25 -14.26
CA PRO A 55 -11.38 -22.40 -13.33
C PRO A 55 -10.26 -21.60 -14.01
N ASN A 56 -10.02 -20.37 -13.55
CA ASN A 56 -8.91 -19.56 -14.05
C ASN A 56 -7.56 -20.15 -13.58
N ILE A 57 -6.44 -19.60 -14.06
CA ILE A 57 -5.09 -20.10 -13.72
C ILE A 57 -4.70 -19.87 -12.24
N VAL A 58 -5.49 -19.09 -11.49
CA VAL A 58 -5.34 -18.87 -10.04
C VAL A 58 -6.24 -19.80 -9.22
N GLY A 59 -7.18 -20.51 -9.86
CA GLY A 59 -8.07 -21.49 -9.25
C GLY A 59 -9.46 -20.97 -8.88
N HIS A 60 -9.85 -19.75 -9.29
CA HIS A 60 -11.23 -19.30 -9.07
C HIS A 60 -12.18 -20.02 -10.02
N GLU A 61 -13.31 -20.48 -9.49
CA GLU A 61 -14.36 -21.16 -10.26
C GLU A 61 -15.45 -20.21 -10.76
N LEU A 62 -15.51 -18.99 -10.22
CA LEU A 62 -16.52 -17.98 -10.56
C LEU A 62 -15.86 -16.64 -10.96
N GLN A 63 -16.42 -15.98 -11.99
CA GLN A 63 -15.97 -14.63 -12.38
C GLN A 63 -16.20 -13.59 -11.26
N SER A 64 -17.18 -13.79 -10.37
CA SER A 64 -17.42 -12.92 -9.21
C SER A 64 -16.22 -12.88 -8.27
N ASP A 65 -15.57 -14.01 -8.05
CA ASP A 65 -14.47 -14.17 -7.10
C ASP A 65 -13.18 -13.59 -7.70
N ALA A 66 -12.99 -13.81 -9.01
CA ALA A 66 -11.98 -13.13 -9.79
C ALA A 66 -12.19 -11.61 -9.78
N ASN A 67 -13.42 -11.12 -9.90
CA ASN A 67 -13.71 -9.69 -9.83
C ASN A 67 -13.35 -9.12 -8.45
N PHE A 68 -13.78 -9.77 -7.35
CA PHE A 68 -13.45 -9.31 -6.00
C PHE A 68 -11.93 -9.21 -5.79
N THR A 69 -11.17 -10.17 -6.31
CA THR A 69 -9.70 -10.14 -6.25
C THR A 69 -9.11 -9.05 -7.14
N LEU A 70 -9.63 -8.85 -8.35
CA LEU A 70 -9.17 -7.80 -9.26
C LEU A 70 -9.39 -6.39 -8.69
N GLN A 71 -10.46 -6.19 -7.93
CA GLN A 71 -10.78 -4.92 -7.28
C GLN A 71 -9.71 -4.48 -6.27
N THR A 72 -9.02 -5.43 -5.62
CA THR A 72 -7.93 -5.09 -4.69
C THR A 72 -6.73 -4.48 -5.39
N PHE A 73 -6.58 -4.68 -6.70
CA PHE A 73 -5.53 -4.09 -7.51
C PHE A 73 -5.89 -2.70 -8.06
N PHE A 74 -7.12 -2.20 -7.86
CA PHE A 74 -7.50 -0.87 -8.37
C PHE A 74 -6.58 0.27 -7.96
N PRO A 75 -6.12 0.38 -6.69
CA PRO A 75 -5.17 1.41 -6.32
C PRO A 75 -3.86 1.34 -7.11
N LEU A 76 -3.39 0.13 -7.46
CA LEU A 76 -2.18 -0.09 -8.25
C LEU A 76 -2.39 0.17 -9.74
N ILE A 77 -3.57 -0.16 -10.27
CA ILE A 77 -3.97 0.16 -11.65
C ILE A 77 -4.06 1.69 -11.83
N GLN A 78 -4.71 2.39 -10.89
CA GLN A 78 -4.81 3.85 -10.90
C GLN A 78 -3.44 4.51 -10.70
N PHE A 79 -2.54 3.88 -9.94
CA PHE A 79 -1.17 4.34 -9.80
C PHE A 79 -0.40 4.36 -11.12
N GLY A 80 -0.75 3.48 -12.07
CA GLY A 80 -0.20 3.53 -13.43
C GLY A 80 1.28 3.15 -13.55
N CYS A 81 1.78 2.24 -12.72
CA CYS A 81 3.18 1.78 -12.79
C CYS A 81 3.54 1.11 -14.12
N SER A 82 2.58 0.45 -14.78
CA SER A 82 2.76 -0.13 -16.12
C SER A 82 1.47 0.01 -16.92
N ARG A 83 1.57 0.35 -18.20
CA ARG A 83 0.41 0.42 -19.11
C ARG A 83 -0.19 -0.97 -19.37
N GLN A 84 0.62 -2.01 -19.16
CA GLN A 84 0.24 -3.40 -19.36
C GLN A 84 -0.34 -4.06 -18.10
N LEU A 85 -0.32 -3.40 -16.93
CA LEU A 85 -0.80 -3.98 -15.67
C LEU A 85 -2.26 -4.46 -15.76
N LYS A 86 -3.15 -3.64 -16.32
CA LYS A 86 -4.57 -3.99 -16.51
C LYS A 86 -4.71 -5.26 -17.35
N PHE A 87 -4.01 -5.31 -18.48
CA PHE A 87 -4.04 -6.45 -19.38
C PHE A 87 -3.47 -7.71 -18.70
N PHE A 88 -2.32 -7.59 -18.02
CA PHE A 88 -1.69 -8.69 -17.30
C PHE A 88 -2.59 -9.28 -16.20
N LEU A 89 -3.22 -8.43 -15.40
CA LEU A 89 -4.15 -8.89 -14.36
C LEU A 89 -5.37 -9.60 -14.96
N CYS A 90 -5.96 -9.05 -16.02
CA CYS A 90 -7.08 -9.70 -16.70
C CYS A 90 -6.67 -11.01 -17.37
N ALA A 91 -5.52 -11.06 -18.05
CA ALA A 91 -4.97 -12.29 -18.62
C ALA A 91 -4.72 -13.38 -17.56
N THR A 92 -4.50 -12.99 -16.31
CA THR A 92 -4.26 -13.92 -15.19
C THR A 92 -5.55 -14.38 -14.52
N TYR A 93 -6.45 -13.46 -14.19
CA TYR A 93 -7.68 -13.80 -13.45
C TYR A 93 -8.86 -14.17 -14.36
N VAL A 94 -8.79 -13.80 -15.64
CA VAL A 94 -9.83 -13.98 -16.66
C VAL A 94 -9.16 -14.36 -18.00
N PRO A 95 -8.44 -15.50 -18.06
CA PRO A 95 -7.64 -15.87 -19.23
C PRO A 95 -8.49 -16.09 -20.48
N MET A 96 -7.91 -15.89 -21.67
CA MET A 96 -8.63 -16.03 -22.93
C MET A 96 -9.04 -17.49 -23.18
N CYS A 97 -10.27 -17.69 -23.64
CA CYS A 97 -10.78 -18.99 -24.09
C CYS A 97 -11.09 -18.97 -25.59
N THR A 98 -10.78 -20.07 -26.28
CA THR A 98 -11.18 -20.28 -27.66
C THR A 98 -11.49 -21.76 -27.92
N PRO A 99 -12.48 -22.12 -28.75
CA PRO A 99 -12.79 -23.52 -29.05
C PRO A 99 -11.63 -24.32 -29.67
N LYS A 100 -10.63 -23.63 -30.22
CA LYS A 100 -9.46 -24.27 -30.86
C LYS A 100 -8.43 -24.78 -29.86
N VAL A 101 -8.55 -24.40 -28.58
CA VAL A 101 -7.52 -24.62 -27.55
C VAL A 101 -8.19 -25.11 -26.29
N SER A 102 -7.76 -26.26 -25.77
CA SER A 102 -8.38 -26.91 -24.61
C SER A 102 -8.11 -26.21 -23.27
N MET A 103 -7.01 -25.44 -23.18
CA MET A 103 -6.59 -24.74 -21.97
C MET A 103 -6.71 -23.22 -22.12
N PRO A 104 -7.12 -22.49 -21.07
CA PRO A 104 -7.15 -21.04 -21.10
C PRO A 104 -5.76 -20.44 -21.35
N ILE A 105 -5.70 -19.41 -22.20
CA ILE A 105 -4.46 -18.76 -22.61
C ILE A 105 -4.22 -17.57 -21.67
N GLY A 106 -3.17 -17.65 -20.86
CA GLY A 106 -2.74 -16.63 -19.90
C GLY A 106 -1.66 -15.68 -20.43
N PRO A 107 -1.02 -14.87 -19.56
CA PRO A 107 0.09 -14.01 -19.96
C PRO A 107 1.39 -14.80 -20.16
N CYS A 108 2.29 -14.29 -21.00
CA CYS A 108 3.67 -14.81 -21.09
C CYS A 108 4.52 -14.34 -19.90
N ARG A 109 5.60 -15.07 -19.61
CA ARG A 109 6.58 -14.73 -18.57
C ARG A 109 7.22 -13.37 -18.81
N SER A 110 7.49 -13.01 -20.06
CA SER A 110 8.04 -11.71 -20.46
C SER A 110 7.13 -10.54 -20.07
N LEU A 111 5.82 -10.67 -20.32
CA LEU A 111 4.79 -9.71 -19.89
C LEU A 111 4.76 -9.59 -18.36
N CYS A 112 4.74 -10.71 -17.65
CA CYS A 112 4.78 -10.71 -16.19
C CYS A 112 6.02 -10.00 -15.64
N ASN A 113 7.21 -10.34 -16.14
CA ASN A 113 8.47 -9.73 -15.70
C ASN A 113 8.47 -8.22 -15.96
N THR A 114 7.96 -7.78 -17.12
CA THR A 114 7.85 -6.35 -17.45
C THR A 114 6.97 -5.62 -16.44
N VAL A 115 5.78 -6.15 -16.14
CA VAL A 115 4.86 -5.56 -15.16
C VAL A 115 5.45 -5.63 -13.74
N LYS A 116 6.03 -6.76 -13.35
CA LYS A 116 6.66 -6.96 -12.05
C LYS A 116 7.79 -5.96 -11.81
N ASN A 117 8.68 -5.76 -12.78
CA ASN A 117 9.81 -4.84 -12.66
C ASN A 117 9.36 -3.39 -12.39
N ARG A 118 8.23 -2.96 -12.98
CA ARG A 118 7.71 -1.60 -12.79
C ARG A 118 6.81 -1.44 -11.56
N CYS A 119 6.02 -2.47 -11.23
CA CYS A 119 5.00 -2.38 -10.18
C CYS A 119 5.44 -2.97 -8.83
N HIS A 120 6.42 -3.88 -8.80
CA HIS A 120 6.92 -4.46 -7.56
C HIS A 120 7.59 -3.44 -6.62
N PRO A 121 8.42 -2.49 -7.09
CA PRO A 121 9.00 -1.47 -6.21
C PRO A 121 7.93 -0.63 -5.50
N ILE A 122 6.79 -0.42 -6.16
CA ILE A 122 5.65 0.31 -5.59
C ILE A 122 5.02 -0.49 -4.47
N LEU A 123 4.76 -1.78 -4.69
CA LEU A 123 4.23 -2.67 -3.65
C LEU A 123 5.19 -2.77 -2.45
N GLN A 124 6.50 -2.91 -2.70
CA GLN A 124 7.51 -2.94 -1.66
C GLN A 124 7.55 -1.64 -0.84
N GLY A 125 7.38 -0.49 -1.49
CA GLY A 125 7.29 0.81 -0.81
C GLY A 125 6.13 0.89 0.20
N PHE A 126 5.06 0.13 -0.02
CA PHE A 126 3.92 0.00 0.91
C PHE A 126 4.00 -1.26 1.81
N GLY A 127 5.13 -1.98 1.80
CA GLY A 127 5.32 -3.19 2.62
C GLY A 127 4.64 -4.45 2.09
N PHE A 128 4.18 -4.46 0.83
CA PHE A 128 3.56 -5.63 0.20
C PHE A 128 4.55 -6.40 -0.67
N PRO A 129 4.66 -7.73 -0.52
CA PRO A 129 5.43 -8.56 -1.43
C PRO A 129 4.73 -8.71 -2.79
N TRP A 130 5.44 -9.20 -3.79
CA TRP A 130 4.81 -9.61 -5.04
C TRP A 130 3.90 -10.83 -4.78
N PRO A 131 2.60 -10.81 -5.13
CA PRO A 131 1.69 -11.90 -4.83
C PRO A 131 2.13 -13.22 -5.48
N SER A 132 2.03 -14.33 -4.76
CA SER A 132 2.38 -15.67 -5.26
C SER A 132 1.50 -16.10 -6.45
N ALA A 133 0.25 -15.65 -6.50
CA ALA A 133 -0.65 -15.84 -7.63
C ALA A 133 -0.11 -15.21 -8.93
N LEU A 134 0.74 -14.18 -8.83
CA LEU A 134 1.34 -13.47 -9.95
C LEU A 134 2.81 -13.85 -10.17
N ASP A 135 3.32 -14.92 -9.54
CA ASP A 135 4.72 -15.33 -9.71
C ASP A 135 5.03 -15.68 -11.17
N CYS A 136 5.98 -14.95 -11.77
CA CYS A 136 6.28 -15.03 -13.19
C CYS A 136 6.81 -16.41 -13.62
N ASN A 137 7.37 -17.19 -12.69
CA ASN A 137 7.81 -18.55 -12.98
C ASN A 137 6.66 -19.51 -13.33
N ARG A 138 5.43 -19.16 -12.97
CA ARG A 138 4.21 -19.95 -13.27
C ARG A 138 3.73 -19.77 -14.71
N PHE A 139 4.25 -18.77 -15.44
CA PHE A 139 3.83 -18.47 -16.79
C PHE A 139 4.82 -19.02 -17.84
N PRO A 140 4.33 -19.44 -19.03
CA PRO A 140 5.18 -19.91 -20.13
C PRO A 140 6.11 -18.81 -20.63
N GLU A 141 7.33 -19.17 -21.03
CA GLU A 141 8.30 -18.22 -21.61
C GLU A 141 7.92 -17.79 -23.01
N GLU A 142 7.60 -18.77 -23.86
CA GLU A 142 7.31 -18.60 -25.27
C GLU A 142 6.15 -19.48 -25.70
N ASN A 143 5.55 -19.15 -26.83
CA ASN A 143 4.52 -19.96 -27.47
C ASN A 143 5.16 -21.21 -28.09
N ASN A 144 4.58 -22.38 -27.82
CA ASN A 144 4.96 -23.63 -28.44
C ASN A 144 3.70 -24.48 -28.76
N HIS A 145 3.88 -25.74 -29.18
CA HIS A 145 2.78 -26.62 -29.56
C HIS A 145 1.87 -27.02 -28.39
N GLU A 146 2.34 -26.91 -27.14
CA GLU A 146 1.63 -27.32 -25.94
C GLU A 146 1.08 -26.13 -25.13
N HIS A 147 1.75 -24.98 -25.20
CA HIS A 147 1.49 -23.81 -24.38
C HIS A 147 1.44 -22.56 -25.24
N MET A 148 0.33 -21.82 -25.13
CA MET A 148 0.18 -20.49 -25.68
C MET A 148 0.04 -19.48 -24.55
N CYS A 149 0.56 -18.28 -24.78
CA CYS A 149 0.54 -17.17 -23.86
C CYS A 149 0.45 -15.84 -24.63
N MET A 150 -0.02 -14.80 -23.94
CA MET A 150 -0.19 -13.46 -24.47
C MET A 150 0.96 -12.55 -24.05
N GLN A 151 1.63 -11.94 -25.02
CA GLN A 151 2.73 -10.99 -24.78
C GLN A 151 2.23 -9.61 -24.33
N GLY A 152 0.95 -9.31 -24.55
CA GLY A 152 0.34 -8.02 -24.24
C GLY A 152 0.49 -6.99 -25.36
N PRO A 153 -0.12 -5.81 -25.20
CA PRO A 153 -0.12 -4.75 -26.22
C PRO A 153 1.24 -4.05 -26.38
N GLY A 154 2.28 -4.49 -25.64
CA GLY A 154 3.59 -3.85 -25.60
C GLY A 154 3.62 -2.66 -24.62
N GLU A 155 4.80 -2.37 -24.08
CA GLU A 155 5.10 -1.06 -23.50
C GLU A 155 5.75 -0.22 -24.61
N PRO A 156 5.35 1.05 -24.81
CA PRO A 156 6.15 1.94 -25.63
C PRO A 156 7.57 1.98 -25.05
N ALA A 157 8.59 1.90 -25.91
CA ALA A 157 9.97 2.06 -25.49
C ALA A 157 10.09 3.34 -24.65
N ASP A 158 10.89 3.31 -23.58
CA ASP A 158 11.18 4.49 -22.74
C ASP A 158 11.76 5.60 -23.64
N GLY A 159 10.89 6.44 -24.21
CA GLY A 159 11.25 7.40 -25.25
C GLY A 159 10.11 7.85 -26.18
N GLU A 160 9.11 7.03 -26.48
CA GLU A 160 7.95 7.45 -27.31
C GLU A 160 6.70 7.68 -26.47
N VAL A 161 6.79 8.68 -25.61
CA VAL A 161 5.62 9.46 -25.23
C VAL A 161 5.41 10.43 -26.38
N LEU A 162 4.34 10.27 -27.15
CA LEU A 162 3.80 11.37 -27.95
C LEU A 162 3.74 12.60 -27.04
N VAL A 163 4.64 13.55 -27.27
CA VAL A 163 4.72 14.83 -26.58
C VAL A 163 3.50 15.62 -27.01
N SER A 164 2.37 15.34 -26.38
CA SER A 164 1.21 16.20 -26.38
C SER A 164 0.43 15.82 -25.14
N ASP A 165 0.47 16.71 -24.15
CA ASP A 165 -0.37 16.70 -22.95
C ASP A 165 0.06 15.83 -21.75
N ARG A 166 1.32 15.92 -21.32
CA ARG A 166 1.60 15.75 -19.87
C ARG A 166 1.49 17.12 -19.20
N PRO A 167 0.63 17.30 -18.19
CA PRO A 167 0.58 18.55 -17.44
C PRO A 167 1.88 18.70 -16.63
N SER A 168 2.90 19.30 -17.22
CA SER A 168 4.09 19.71 -16.48
C SER A 168 3.67 20.75 -15.43
N CYS A 169 4.36 20.81 -14.29
CA CYS A 169 4.14 21.84 -13.26
C CYS A 169 4.47 23.28 -13.73
N GLN A 170 4.62 23.49 -15.04
CA GLN A 170 4.86 24.74 -15.74
C GLN A 170 3.81 25.82 -15.46
N GLY A 171 2.57 25.43 -15.12
CA GLY A 171 1.52 26.36 -14.71
C GLY A 171 1.70 26.97 -13.32
N LEU A 172 2.62 26.47 -12.49
CA LEU A 172 2.93 27.04 -11.18
C LEU A 172 4.06 28.06 -11.26
N GLN A 173 3.95 29.11 -10.43
CA GLN A 173 5.03 30.07 -10.22
C GLN A 173 6.25 29.33 -9.63
N ARG A 174 7.39 29.39 -10.33
CA ARG A 174 8.61 28.59 -10.06
C ARG A 174 8.41 27.08 -10.26
N SER A 175 8.03 26.69 -11.48
CA SER A 175 7.79 25.29 -11.89
C SER A 175 8.95 24.33 -11.62
N ASN A 176 10.20 24.82 -11.59
CA ASN A 176 11.41 24.04 -11.28
C ASN A 176 11.47 23.56 -9.81
N LEU A 177 10.60 24.07 -8.94
CA LEU A 177 10.55 23.70 -7.52
C LEU A 177 9.53 22.58 -7.22
N TYR A 178 8.86 22.07 -8.26
CA TYR A 178 7.80 21.08 -8.15
C TYR A 178 8.06 19.86 -9.03
N VAL A 179 7.62 18.70 -8.58
CA VAL A 179 7.65 17.45 -9.33
C VAL A 179 6.22 16.90 -9.43
N GLN A 180 5.81 16.50 -10.63
CA GLN A 180 4.50 15.91 -10.83
C GLN A 180 4.51 14.44 -10.37
N LEU A 181 3.58 14.10 -9.50
CA LEU A 181 3.34 12.73 -9.06
C LEU A 181 2.44 12.02 -10.05
N ASN A 182 2.88 10.89 -10.61
CA ASN A 182 2.11 10.15 -11.60
C ASN A 182 0.84 9.54 -11.00
N ARG A 183 0.84 9.24 -9.69
CA ARG A 183 -0.31 8.68 -8.97
C ARG A 183 -1.51 9.64 -8.90
N SER A 184 -1.25 10.92 -8.65
CA SER A 184 -2.29 11.91 -8.37
C SER A 184 -2.45 12.95 -9.49
N GLY A 185 -1.50 12.99 -10.43
CA GLY A 185 -1.39 14.05 -11.43
C GLY A 185 -1.07 15.43 -10.82
N ARG A 186 -0.90 15.52 -9.50
CA ARG A 186 -0.63 16.76 -8.76
C ARG A 186 0.87 17.04 -8.69
N CYS A 187 1.20 18.31 -8.56
CA CYS A 187 2.56 18.80 -8.37
C CYS A 187 2.90 18.84 -6.87
N ALA A 188 3.91 18.09 -6.45
CA ALA A 188 4.46 18.11 -5.10
C ALA A 188 5.71 18.99 -5.05
N PRO A 189 5.87 19.85 -4.03
CA PRO A 189 7.07 20.67 -3.91
C PRO A 189 8.27 19.85 -3.41
N LEU A 190 9.47 20.21 -3.87
CA LEU A 190 10.73 19.70 -3.33
C LEU A 190 10.86 20.11 -1.85
N CYS A 191 11.42 19.24 -1.01
CA CYS A 191 11.39 19.47 0.44
C CYS A 191 12.17 20.71 0.90
N GLU A 192 13.26 21.02 0.19
CA GLU A 192 14.12 22.18 0.47
C GLU A 192 13.81 23.40 -0.40
N ALA A 193 12.76 23.35 -1.23
CA ALA A 193 12.45 24.46 -2.12
C ALA A 193 12.02 25.73 -1.37
N ASP A 194 12.55 26.87 -1.82
CA ASP A 194 12.16 28.21 -1.36
C ASP A 194 10.97 28.72 -2.20
N ILE A 195 9.77 28.33 -1.78
CA ILE A 195 8.52 28.69 -2.48
C ILE A 195 7.87 29.90 -1.80
N MET A 196 7.41 29.72 -0.55
CA MET A 196 6.76 30.76 0.24
C MET A 196 7.69 31.44 1.24
N PHE A 197 8.74 30.72 1.69
CA PHE A 197 9.66 31.17 2.73
C PHE A 197 11.09 30.92 2.28
N GLU A 198 11.96 31.88 2.56
CA GLU A 198 13.41 31.76 2.32
C GLU A 198 14.09 30.91 3.39
N GLN A 199 15.31 30.46 3.09
CA GLN A 199 16.10 29.62 4.01
C GLN A 199 16.35 30.30 5.38
N SER A 200 16.50 31.63 5.41
CA SER A 200 16.68 32.41 6.64
C SER A 200 15.43 32.37 7.53
N GLU A 201 14.25 32.51 6.92
CA GLU A 201 12.95 32.46 7.61
C GLU A 201 12.64 31.05 8.14
N LYS A 202 12.96 30.03 7.35
CA LYS A 202 12.87 28.62 7.76
C LYS A 202 13.76 28.35 8.98
N HIS A 203 14.99 28.85 8.95
CA HIS A 203 15.93 28.71 10.07
C HIS A 203 15.45 29.45 11.32
N PHE A 204 14.91 30.67 11.16
CA PHE A 204 14.31 31.40 12.27
C PHE A 204 13.16 30.62 12.90
N ALA A 205 12.24 30.08 12.08
CA ALA A 205 11.14 29.26 12.57
C ALA A 205 11.62 27.98 13.27
N GLU A 206 12.69 27.36 12.79
CA GLU A 206 13.30 26.18 13.41
C GLU A 206 13.86 26.49 14.81
N VAL A 207 14.64 27.56 14.94
CA VAL A 207 15.19 28.01 16.24
C VAL A 207 14.06 28.40 17.19
N TRP A 208 13.05 29.11 16.69
CA TRP A 208 11.90 29.54 17.47
C TRP A 208 11.10 28.35 18.02
N LEU A 209 10.70 27.43 17.14
CA LEU A 209 9.94 26.25 17.54
C LEU A 209 10.73 25.35 18.48
N THR A 210 12.04 25.18 18.26
CA THR A 210 12.91 24.40 19.14
C THR A 210 12.98 25.00 20.54
N SER A 211 13.13 26.33 20.63
CA SER A 211 13.20 27.05 21.91
C SER A 211 11.94 26.85 22.75
N TRP A 212 10.76 27.03 22.14
CA TRP A 212 9.49 26.83 22.82
C TRP A 212 9.22 25.36 23.16
N SER A 213 9.67 24.42 22.32
CA SER A 213 9.53 22.99 22.58
C SER A 213 10.35 22.56 23.81
N VAL A 214 11.60 23.03 23.92
CA VAL A 214 12.47 22.75 25.07
C VAL A 214 11.91 23.37 26.34
N ALA A 215 11.46 24.63 26.29
CA ALA A 215 10.84 25.29 27.43
C ALA A 215 9.59 24.55 27.91
N ALA A 216 8.72 24.13 26.99
CA ALA A 216 7.50 23.38 27.31
C ALA A 216 7.79 21.98 27.86
N LEU A 217 8.83 21.30 27.37
CA LEU A 217 9.28 20.03 27.93
C LEU A 217 9.79 20.21 29.36
N GLY A 218 10.56 21.26 29.62
CA GLY A 218 11.05 21.61 30.95
C GLY A 218 9.91 21.86 31.94
N THR A 219 8.90 22.65 31.54
CA THR A 219 7.73 22.90 32.39
C THR A 219 6.89 21.64 32.63
N ALA A 220 6.73 20.79 31.61
CA ALA A 220 6.05 19.51 31.76
C ALA A 220 6.76 18.59 32.77
N ILE A 221 8.08 18.46 32.69
CA ILE A 221 8.87 17.65 33.64
C ILE A 221 8.70 18.15 35.07
N VAL A 222 8.80 19.47 35.29
CA VAL A 222 8.60 20.06 36.62
C VAL A 222 7.18 19.80 37.13
N ALA A 223 6.16 19.97 36.28
CA ALA A 223 4.77 19.70 36.65
C ALA A 223 4.56 18.23 37.03
N THR A 224 5.10 17.28 36.25
CA THR A 224 5.02 15.85 36.56
C THR A 224 5.75 15.50 37.87
N LEU A 225 6.92 16.08 38.11
CA LEU A 225 7.67 15.87 39.36
C LEU A 225 6.89 16.40 40.57
N CYS A 226 6.31 17.59 40.46
CA CYS A 226 5.43 18.15 41.50
C CYS A 226 4.22 17.24 41.76
N LEU A 227 3.64 16.64 40.72
CA LEU A 227 2.55 15.66 40.87
C LEU A 227 2.99 14.36 41.55
N ILE A 228 4.19 13.87 41.28
CA ILE A 228 4.69 12.63 41.89
C ILE A 228 5.04 12.88 43.37
N LEU A 229 5.61 14.04 43.69
CA LEU A 229 6.11 14.36 45.03
C LEU A 229 5.04 14.88 45.99
N SER A 230 3.88 15.30 45.50
CA SER A 230 2.85 15.83 46.41
C SER A 230 2.06 14.72 47.10
N THR A 231 1.90 14.91 48.40
CA THR A 231 1.24 14.00 49.32
C THR A 231 -0.28 14.25 49.41
N LYS A 232 -0.80 15.25 48.70
CA LYS A 232 -2.24 15.57 48.69
C LYS A 232 -3.02 14.63 47.76
N ARG A 233 -4.21 14.24 48.19
CA ARG A 233 -5.15 13.46 47.36
C ARG A 233 -5.63 14.33 46.19
N TRP A 234 -5.31 13.89 44.99
CA TRP A 234 -5.52 14.63 43.75
C TRP A 234 -6.98 14.67 43.32
N ASP A 235 -7.37 15.77 42.67
CA ASP A 235 -8.58 15.80 41.87
C ASP A 235 -8.43 14.84 40.68
N LYS A 236 -9.49 14.06 40.43
CA LYS A 236 -9.50 13.04 39.38
C LYS A 236 -9.30 13.62 37.97
N SER A 237 -9.54 14.92 37.78
CA SER A 237 -9.38 15.64 36.51
C SER A 237 -7.94 16.10 36.25
N LEU A 238 -7.13 16.31 37.29
CA LEU A 238 -5.82 16.94 37.15
C LEU A 238 -4.78 16.01 36.51
N MET A 239 -4.82 14.72 36.86
CA MET A 239 -3.90 13.71 36.32
C MET A 239 -4.02 13.52 34.80
N PRO A 240 -5.21 13.26 34.22
CA PRO A 240 -5.33 13.10 32.77
C PRO A 240 -4.99 14.39 32.00
N LEU A 241 -5.30 15.57 32.55
CA LEU A 241 -4.92 16.85 31.95
C LEU A 241 -3.39 16.99 31.82
N VAL A 242 -2.65 16.71 32.90
CA VAL A 242 -1.18 16.82 32.88
C VAL A 242 -0.54 15.76 31.97
N ILE A 243 -1.07 14.54 31.96
CA ILE A 243 -0.60 13.48 31.03
C ILE A 243 -0.81 13.92 29.57
N SER A 244 -1.99 14.44 29.24
CA SER A 244 -2.28 14.93 27.88
C SER A 244 -1.33 16.06 27.49
N HIS A 245 -1.08 17.03 28.37
CA HIS A 245 -0.10 18.09 28.10
C HIS A 245 1.34 17.56 27.93
N CYS A 246 1.77 16.56 28.72
CA CYS A 246 3.08 15.93 28.53
C CYS A 246 3.19 15.26 27.16
N LEU A 247 2.14 14.60 26.68
CA LEU A 247 2.15 13.95 25.37
C LEU A 247 2.14 14.97 24.22
N VAL A 248 1.50 16.11 24.40
CA VAL A 248 1.58 17.23 23.46
C VAL A 248 3.01 17.79 23.38
N THR A 249 3.70 17.97 24.52
CA THR A 249 5.08 18.50 24.52
C THR A 249 6.06 17.50 23.90
N VAL A 250 5.87 16.20 24.11
CA VAL A 250 6.62 15.16 23.37
C VAL A 250 6.38 15.29 21.86
N GLY A 251 5.13 15.53 21.43
CA GLY A 251 4.81 15.76 20.02
C GLY A 251 5.56 16.93 19.39
N TRP A 252 5.75 18.03 20.13
CA TRP A 252 6.59 19.15 19.69
C TRP A 252 8.09 18.80 19.67
N ALA A 253 8.55 17.99 20.62
CA ALA A 253 9.94 17.54 20.70
C ALA A 253 10.34 16.53 19.60
N VAL A 254 9.39 15.84 18.95
CA VAL A 254 9.69 14.89 17.85
C VAL A 254 10.51 15.55 16.75
N ARG A 255 10.19 16.80 16.38
CA ARG A 255 10.94 17.53 15.35
C ARG A 255 12.37 17.83 15.75
N TRP A 256 12.62 18.10 17.03
CA TRP A 256 13.96 18.31 17.56
C TRP A 256 14.77 17.01 17.58
N LEU A 257 14.15 15.89 17.98
CA LEU A 257 14.81 14.58 18.07
C LEU A 257 15.09 13.93 16.70
N ALA A 258 14.10 13.94 15.81
CA ALA A 258 14.17 13.28 14.51
C ALA A 258 14.70 14.21 13.39
N GLY A 259 14.75 15.51 13.65
CA GLY A 259 15.13 16.52 12.68
C GLY A 259 13.99 16.91 11.71
N ARG A 260 14.20 18.02 11.01
CA ARG A 260 13.25 18.54 10.02
C ARG A 260 13.00 17.53 8.89
N ASN A 261 14.04 16.90 8.36
CA ASN A 261 13.90 16.09 7.16
C ASN A 261 13.12 14.81 7.43
N ALA A 262 13.33 14.17 8.57
CA ALA A 262 12.54 12.99 8.92
C ALA A 262 11.07 13.32 9.15
N THR A 263 10.75 14.50 9.71
CA THR A 263 9.37 14.89 10.04
C THR A 263 8.60 15.52 8.88
N ALA A 264 9.27 16.18 7.94
CA ALA A 264 8.63 16.96 6.88
C ALA A 264 8.95 16.50 5.45
N CYS A 265 10.02 15.72 5.24
CA CYS A 265 10.38 15.20 3.93
C CYS A 265 10.06 13.71 3.78
N GLY A 266 9.72 13.30 2.56
CA GLY A 266 9.53 11.92 2.16
C GLY A 266 10.11 11.64 0.79
N TYR A 267 10.18 10.36 0.44
CA TYR A 267 10.59 9.89 -0.89
C TYR A 267 9.42 9.18 -1.54
N ASP A 268 9.20 9.44 -2.83
CA ASP A 268 8.24 8.69 -3.62
C ASP A 268 8.95 7.47 -4.26
N PRO A 269 8.38 6.25 -4.19
CA PRO A 269 8.93 5.07 -4.86
C PRO A 269 9.19 5.25 -6.36
N GLN A 270 8.49 6.17 -7.05
CA GLN A 270 8.69 6.47 -8.47
C GLN A 270 9.92 7.36 -8.75
N LEU A 271 10.39 8.11 -7.75
CA LEU A 271 11.44 9.12 -7.88
C LEU A 271 12.52 8.89 -6.81
N PRO A 272 13.29 7.78 -6.93
CA PRO A 272 14.35 7.48 -5.99
C PRO A 272 15.40 8.61 -6.00
N GLY A 273 15.69 9.17 -4.83
CA GLY A 273 16.70 10.20 -4.63
C GLY A 273 16.19 11.65 -4.60
N VAL A 274 14.89 11.89 -4.85
CA VAL A 274 14.29 13.22 -4.73
C VAL A 274 13.49 13.33 -3.44
N ALA A 275 13.92 14.20 -2.53
CA ALA A 275 13.19 14.50 -1.30
C ALA A 275 12.05 15.48 -1.58
N LEU A 276 10.82 15.03 -1.37
CA LEU A 276 9.60 15.81 -1.54
C LEU A 276 9.05 16.22 -0.17
N LEU A 277 8.37 17.36 -0.11
CA LEU A 277 7.63 17.74 1.09
C LEU A 277 6.45 16.78 1.26
N LEU A 278 6.23 16.27 2.47
CA LEU A 278 5.12 15.36 2.76
C LEU A 278 3.78 16.10 2.57
N THR A 279 3.05 15.74 1.52
CA THR A 279 1.70 16.23 1.22
C THR A 279 0.78 15.03 0.97
N ASP A 280 -0.45 15.07 1.49
CA ASP A 280 -1.55 14.14 1.13
C ASP A 280 -1.19 12.64 1.13
N GLY A 281 -0.73 12.11 2.26
CA GLY A 281 -0.66 10.65 2.49
C GLY A 281 0.72 10.01 2.27
N LEU A 282 1.70 10.74 1.74
CA LEU A 282 3.10 10.40 1.95
C LEU A 282 3.40 10.75 3.41
N SER A 283 3.56 9.75 4.28
CA SER A 283 3.81 9.98 5.71
C SER A 283 4.96 9.10 6.19
N THR A 284 5.90 9.71 6.90
CA THR A 284 6.93 9.01 7.65
C THR A 284 6.42 8.75 9.08
N ALA A 285 6.95 7.72 9.75
CA ALA A 285 6.63 7.45 11.14
C ALA A 285 6.72 8.68 12.07
N PRO A 286 7.79 9.52 12.03
CA PRO A 286 7.87 10.71 12.89
C PRO A 286 6.91 11.83 12.46
N CYS A 287 6.54 11.94 11.18
CA CYS A 287 5.46 12.84 10.74
C CYS A 287 4.12 12.42 11.35
N ALA A 288 3.76 11.14 11.24
CA ALA A 288 2.53 10.59 11.80
C ALA A 288 2.50 10.70 13.32
N ALA A 289 3.61 10.39 13.99
CA ALA A 289 3.74 10.55 15.45
C ALA A 289 3.54 12.00 15.88
N THR A 290 4.14 12.97 15.18
CA THR A 290 3.97 14.40 15.46
C THR A 290 2.49 14.81 15.34
N PHE A 291 1.80 14.36 14.29
CA PHE A 291 0.38 14.62 14.10
C PHE A 291 -0.47 14.01 15.22
N LEU A 292 -0.33 12.70 15.48
CA LEU A 292 -1.11 11.98 16.49
C LEU A 292 -0.90 12.58 17.89
N LEU A 293 0.36 12.82 18.28
CA LEU A 293 0.68 13.35 19.60
C LEU A 293 0.11 14.76 19.82
N ARG A 294 0.23 15.64 18.82
CA ARG A 294 -0.23 17.03 18.95
C ARG A 294 -1.74 17.15 18.81
N TYR A 295 -2.33 16.45 17.85
CA TYR A 295 -3.75 16.56 17.54
C TYR A 295 -4.61 15.84 18.60
N TYR A 296 -4.36 14.55 18.83
CA TYR A 296 -5.19 13.75 19.73
C TYR A 296 -5.08 14.23 21.18
N PHE A 297 -3.86 14.36 21.70
CA PHE A 297 -3.68 14.80 23.09
C PHE A 297 -3.91 16.29 23.27
N GLY A 298 -3.78 17.10 22.21
CA GLY A 298 -4.21 18.50 22.23
C GLY A 298 -5.72 18.63 22.39
N LEU A 299 -6.49 17.83 21.66
CA LEU A 299 -7.95 17.74 21.83
C LEU A 299 -8.32 17.18 23.20
N SER A 300 -7.65 16.11 23.64
CA SER A 300 -7.91 15.55 24.97
C SER A 300 -7.64 16.57 26.08
N ALA A 301 -6.53 17.32 26.01
CA ALA A 301 -6.21 18.36 26.99
C ALA A 301 -7.22 19.52 26.97
N ALA A 302 -7.81 19.85 25.82
CA ALA A 302 -8.85 20.89 25.73
C ALA A 302 -10.22 20.43 26.28
N VAL A 303 -10.48 19.12 26.30
CA VAL A 303 -11.72 18.53 26.84
C VAL A 303 -11.64 18.33 28.36
N TRP A 304 -10.45 18.02 28.88
CA TRP A 304 -10.18 17.88 30.32
C TRP A 304 -10.11 19.21 31.06
#